data_AF-C0ZY00-F1
#
_entry.id   AF-C0ZY00-F1
#
_cell.length_a   1.000
_cell.length_b   1.000
_cell.length_c   1.000
_cell.angle_alpha   90.00
_cell.angle_beta   90.00
_cell.angle_gamma   90.00
#
_symmetry.space_group_name_H-M   'P 1'
#
loop_
_entity.id
_entity.type
_entity.pdbx_description
1 polymer ?
#
loop_
_entity_poly.entity_id
_entity_poly.type
_entity_poly.pdbx_seq_one_letter_code
_entity_poly.pdbx_strand_id
1 'polypeptide(L)'
;MSVIVVGTQYGVWMPTYGVWKSSRYFMITDLDPAKESDSLSELESFALQRNWYAPAPALIARRNGSAWVPLDWVRKDGRDPLTPDQPIKYQEVREGKRAWAKHLGKRPTDLTQA
;
A
#
# COMPACT_ATOMS: atom_id res chain seq x y z
N MET A 1 19.43 43.73 -14.76
CA MET A 1 19.86 42.42 -15.28
C MET A 1 19.32 41.37 -14.34
N SER A 2 18.20 40.74 -14.68
CA SER A 2 17.55 39.75 -13.82
C SER A 2 18.17 38.38 -14.11
N VAL A 3 18.89 37.83 -13.14
CA VAL A 3 19.42 36.48 -13.19
C VAL A 3 18.26 35.52 -12.93
N ILE A 4 17.79 34.85 -13.99
CA ILE A 4 16.81 33.78 -13.87
C ILE A 4 17.56 32.57 -13.33
N VAL A 5 17.36 32.27 -12.04
CA VAL A 5 17.77 31.00 -11.47
C VAL A 5 16.83 29.93 -12.05
N VAL A 6 17.26 29.31 -13.15
CA VAL A 6 16.65 28.07 -13.65
C VAL A 6 17.07 26.98 -12.66
N GLY A 7 16.31 26.88 -11.57
CA GLY A 7 16.40 25.74 -10.67
C GLY A 7 15.93 24.51 -11.44
N THR A 8 16.87 23.75 -12.00
CA THR A 8 16.65 22.39 -12.42
C THR A 8 16.14 21.64 -11.19
N GLN A 9 14.81 21.46 -11.09
CA GLN A 9 14.22 20.53 -10.15
C GLN A 9 14.75 19.15 -10.58
N TYR A 10 15.84 18.74 -9.95
CA TYR A 10 16.15 17.33 -9.80
C TYR A 10 14.95 16.76 -9.04
N GLY A 11 13.95 16.30 -9.80
CA GLY A 11 12.90 15.45 -9.28
C GLY A 11 13.59 14.16 -8.86
N VAL A 12 14.18 14.18 -7.66
CA VAL A 12 14.38 12.97 -6.88
C VAL A 12 12.98 12.40 -6.82
N TRP A 13 12.72 11.37 -7.63
CA TRP A 13 11.52 10.56 -7.50
C TRP A 13 11.65 9.89 -6.13
N MET A 14 11.29 10.64 -5.09
CA MET A 14 11.25 10.12 -3.74
C MET A 14 10.25 8.98 -3.76
N PRO A 15 10.60 7.81 -3.19
CA PRO A 15 9.69 6.69 -3.19
C PRO A 15 8.42 7.11 -2.46
N THR A 16 7.32 7.26 -3.20
CA THR A 16 6.02 7.52 -2.62
C THR A 16 5.52 6.22 -2.00
N TYR A 17 5.17 6.28 -0.73
CA TYR A 17 4.53 5.18 -0.01
C TYR A 17 3.08 5.54 0.26
N GLY A 18 2.23 4.54 0.31
CA GLY A 18 0.83 4.66 0.69
C GLY A 18 0.49 3.72 1.84
N VAL A 19 -0.52 4.06 2.64
CA VAL A 19 -1.06 3.17 3.69
C VAL A 19 -2.54 2.91 3.49
N TRP A 20 -2.95 1.65 3.65
CA TRP A 20 -4.33 1.19 3.55
C TRP A 20 -4.78 0.51 4.84
N LYS A 21 -6.04 0.72 5.21
CA LYS A 21 -6.68 -0.06 6.27
C LYS A 21 -6.88 -1.50 5.79
N SER A 22 -6.54 -2.44 6.66
CA SER A 22 -6.34 -3.84 6.37
C SER A 22 -7.39 -4.67 5.68
N SER A 23 -8.64 -4.23 5.69
CA SER A 23 -9.73 -5.15 5.38
C SER A 23 -9.58 -5.78 3.98
N ARG A 24 -8.70 -5.27 3.11
CA ARG A 24 -8.60 -5.61 1.69
C ARG A 24 -7.19 -5.42 1.08
N TYR A 25 -6.15 -6.01 1.68
CA TYR A 25 -4.74 -5.99 1.24
C TYR A 25 -4.46 -6.33 -0.23
N PHE A 26 -5.36 -7.11 -0.82
CA PHE A 26 -5.27 -7.56 -2.20
C PHE A 26 -5.67 -6.44 -3.19
N MET A 27 -6.23 -5.32 -2.71
CA MET A 27 -6.80 -4.22 -3.52
C MET A 27 -5.97 -2.92 -3.56
N ILE A 28 -4.68 -2.96 -3.25
CA ILE A 28 -3.85 -1.73 -3.24
C ILE A 28 -3.87 -0.99 -4.60
N THR A 29 -4.39 -1.59 -5.67
CA THR A 29 -4.49 -0.99 -7.00
C THR A 29 -5.79 -0.23 -7.28
N ASP A 30 -6.88 -0.54 -6.58
CA ASP A 30 -8.22 -0.07 -6.99
C ASP A 30 -8.78 1.02 -6.06
N LEU A 31 -8.10 1.27 -4.93
CA LEU A 31 -8.44 2.33 -3.99
C LEU A 31 -7.23 3.20 -3.72
N ASP A 32 -7.46 4.51 -3.67
CA ASP A 32 -6.46 5.46 -3.22
C ASP A 32 -5.99 5.10 -1.80
N PRO A 33 -4.69 5.27 -1.51
CA PRO A 33 -4.18 5.14 -0.16
C PRO A 33 -4.90 6.12 0.77
N ALA A 34 -5.10 5.69 2.02
CA ALA A 34 -5.67 6.58 3.02
C ALA A 34 -4.71 7.73 3.39
N LYS A 35 -3.41 7.53 3.17
CA LYS A 35 -2.39 8.56 3.24
C LYS A 35 -1.19 8.17 2.38
N GLU A 36 -0.66 9.13 1.65
CA GLU A 36 0.63 9.04 0.98
C GLU A 36 1.69 9.81 1.78
N SER A 37 2.93 9.31 1.77
CA SER A 37 4.08 9.97 2.36
C SER A 37 5.37 9.42 1.73
N ASP A 38 6.45 10.18 1.80
CA ASP A 38 7.81 9.73 1.50
C ASP A 38 8.49 9.04 2.71
N SER A 39 7.83 9.05 3.88
CA SER A 39 8.33 8.50 5.14
C SER A 39 7.49 7.32 5.63
N LEU A 40 8.12 6.14 5.70
CA LEU A 40 7.50 4.93 6.26
C LEU A 40 7.09 5.11 7.73
N SER A 41 7.90 5.83 8.52
CA SER A 41 7.62 6.11 9.94
C SER A 41 6.39 7.00 10.12
N GLU A 42 6.12 7.91 9.18
CA GLU A 42 4.92 8.74 9.21
C GLU A 42 3.66 7.90 8.94
N LEU A 43 3.71 7.00 7.96
CA LEU A 43 2.61 6.08 7.64
C LEU A 43 2.33 5.09 8.77
N GLU A 44 3.38 4.57 9.40
CA GLU A 44 3.31 3.74 10.59
C GLU A 44 2.60 4.49 11.73
N SER A 45 3.09 5.68 12.07
CA SER A 45 2.50 6.51 13.13
C SER A 45 1.02 6.82 12.84
N PHE A 46 0.70 7.14 11.59
CA PHE A 46 -0.67 7.40 11.14
C PHE A 46 -1.60 6.19 11.34
N ALA A 47 -1.12 4.98 11.02
CA ALA A 47 -1.88 3.75 11.17
C ALA A 47 -2.02 3.34 12.64
N LEU A 48 -0.96 3.47 13.44
CA LEU A 48 -0.97 3.20 14.89
C LEU A 48 -1.94 4.14 15.63
N GLN A 49 -1.90 5.44 15.35
CA GLN A 49 -2.82 6.44 15.93
C GLN A 49 -4.29 6.13 15.64
N ARG A 50 -4.58 5.50 14.50
CA ARG A 50 -5.94 5.08 14.12
C ARG A 50 -6.31 3.68 14.59
N ASN A 51 -5.44 3.01 15.34
CA ASN A 51 -5.60 1.62 15.74
C ASN A 51 -5.81 0.66 14.55
N TRP A 52 -5.20 0.95 13.39
CA TRP A 52 -5.26 0.09 12.20
C TRP A 52 -4.31 -1.10 12.30
N TYR A 53 -4.24 -1.71 13.47
CA TYR A 53 -3.62 -3.00 13.70
C TYR A 53 -4.64 -4.05 14.19
N ALA A 54 -5.89 -3.63 14.44
CA ALA A 54 -6.99 -4.48 14.89
C ALA A 54 -8.28 -4.17 14.10
N PRO A 55 -9.09 -5.19 13.73
CA PRO A 55 -8.83 -6.63 13.91
C PRO A 55 -7.75 -7.19 12.98
N ALA A 56 -7.16 -6.35 12.12
CA ALA A 56 -6.22 -6.74 11.09
C ALA A 56 -5.12 -5.66 10.92
N PRO A 57 -3.87 -6.03 10.56
CA PRO A 57 -2.70 -5.12 10.47
C PRO A 57 -2.66 -4.25 9.20
N ALA A 58 -2.49 -2.92 9.28
CA ALA A 58 -2.53 -2.03 8.10
C ALA A 58 -1.45 -2.41 7.09
N LEU A 59 -1.61 -2.01 5.83
CA LEU A 59 -0.64 -2.32 4.78
C LEU A 59 -0.01 -1.06 4.23
N ILE A 60 1.32 -1.02 4.23
CA ILE A 60 2.11 -0.03 3.53
C ILE A 60 2.55 -0.61 2.19
N ALA A 61 2.43 0.18 1.13
CA ALA A 61 2.92 -0.17 -0.19
C ALA A 61 3.78 0.96 -0.76
N ARG A 62 4.71 0.59 -1.64
CA ARG A 62 5.55 1.51 -2.40
C ARG A 62 4.99 1.70 -3.80
N ARG A 63 5.00 2.93 -4.30
CA ARG A 63 4.66 3.25 -5.68
C ARG A 63 5.77 2.79 -6.62
N ASN A 64 5.42 1.98 -7.62
CA ASN A 64 6.28 1.53 -8.70
C ASN A 64 5.59 1.83 -10.04
N GLY A 65 5.92 2.97 -10.63
CA GLY A 65 5.20 3.49 -11.80
C GLY A 65 3.75 3.83 -11.46
N SER A 66 2.81 3.23 -12.19
CA SER A 66 1.37 3.35 -11.93
C SER A 66 0.83 2.36 -10.90
N ALA A 67 1.65 1.39 -10.46
CA ALA A 67 1.22 0.31 -9.58
C ALA A 67 1.72 0.50 -8.15
N TRP A 68 0.96 -0.01 -7.19
CA TRP A 68 1.37 -0.11 -5.79
C TRP A 68 1.86 -1.52 -5.46
N VAL A 69 3.08 -1.58 -4.94
CA VAL A 69 3.75 -2.82 -4.53
C VAL A 69 3.72 -2.92 -3.00
N PRO A 70 2.99 -3.90 -2.43
CA PRO A 70 2.96 -4.15 -0.98
C PRO A 70 4.38 -4.26 -0.39
N LEU A 71 4.64 -3.64 0.77
CA LEU A 71 5.95 -3.63 1.43
C LEU A 71 5.91 -4.13 2.89
N ASP A 72 5.21 -3.40 3.78
CA ASP A 72 5.23 -3.65 5.23
C ASP A 72 3.81 -3.77 5.79
N TRP A 73 3.62 -4.65 6.78
CA TRP A 73 2.50 -4.61 7.71
C TRP A 73 2.73 -3.55 8.78
N VAL A 74 1.66 -2.89 9.23
CA VAL A 74 1.64 -2.15 10.50
C VAL A 74 0.88 -2.99 11.53
N ARG A 75 1.62 -3.52 12.49
CA ARG A 75 1.10 -4.26 13.66
C ARG A 75 1.11 -3.37 14.88
N LYS A 76 0.59 -3.88 16.00
CA LYS A 76 0.55 -3.16 17.28
C LYS A 76 1.95 -2.70 17.73
N ASP A 77 2.97 -3.51 17.46
CA ASP A 77 4.35 -3.29 17.91
C ASP A 77 5.22 -2.57 16.85
N GLY A 78 4.60 -2.10 15.75
CA GLY A 78 5.27 -1.36 14.69
C GLY A 78 5.21 -2.05 13.33
N ARG A 79 6.15 -1.71 12.44
CA ARG A 79 6.23 -2.28 11.08
C ARG A 79 6.86 -3.68 11.06
N ASP A 80 6.25 -4.56 10.27
CA ASP A 80 6.72 -5.92 10.03
C ASP A 80 6.76 -6.19 8.51
N PRO A 81 7.93 -6.49 7.91
CA PRO A 81 8.03 -6.67 6.47
C PRO A 81 7.18 -7.84 5.97
N LEU A 82 6.63 -7.70 4.77
CA LEU A 82 5.96 -8.82 4.10
C LEU A 82 6.94 -9.96 3.84
N THR A 83 6.46 -11.19 3.93
CA THR A 83 7.27 -12.31 3.43
C THR A 83 7.42 -12.20 1.90
N PRO A 84 8.55 -12.64 1.30
CA PRO A 84 8.79 -12.49 -0.14
C PRO A 84 7.67 -13.07 -1.03
N ASP A 85 6.98 -14.10 -0.55
CA ASP A 85 5.86 -14.73 -1.25
C ASP A 85 4.54 -13.96 -1.17
N GLN A 86 4.36 -13.08 -0.18
CA GLN A 86 3.09 -12.37 0.03
C GLN A 86 2.77 -11.42 -1.13
N PRO A 87 3.70 -10.58 -1.63
CA PRO A 87 3.46 -9.76 -2.82
C PRO A 87 3.08 -10.59 -4.05
N ILE A 88 3.74 -11.73 -4.26
CA ILE A 88 3.46 -12.65 -5.39
C ILE A 88 2.05 -13.21 -5.26
N LYS A 89 1.68 -13.73 -4.07
CA LYS A 89 0.33 -14.22 -3.77
C LYS A 89 -0.73 -13.16 -4.07
N TYR A 90 -0.46 -11.90 -3.73
CA TYR A 90 -1.38 -10.80 -3.96
C TYR A 90 -1.54 -10.51 -5.44
N GLN A 91 -0.46 -10.54 -6.20
CA GLN A 91 -0.49 -10.41 -7.65
C GLN A 91 -1.22 -11.58 -8.33
N GLU A 92 -0.94 -12.83 -7.97
CA GLU A 92 -1.62 -14.01 -8.54
C GLU A 92 -3.12 -14.01 -8.27
N VAL A 93 -3.54 -13.57 -7.07
CA VAL A 93 -4.94 -13.39 -6.72
C VAL A 93 -5.59 -12.28 -7.55
N ARG A 94 -4.88 -11.19 -7.89
CA ARG A 94 -5.39 -10.13 -8.79
C ARG A 94 -5.52 -10.63 -10.23
N GLU A 95 -4.54 -11.37 -10.71
CA GLU A 95 -4.50 -11.94 -12.07
C GLU A 95 -5.44 -13.15 -12.25
N GLY A 96 -6.15 -13.58 -11.19
CA GLY A 96 -7.05 -14.74 -11.23
C GLY A 96 -6.32 -16.08 -11.34
N LYS A 97 -4.99 -16.10 -11.23
CA LYS A 97 -4.15 -17.30 -11.28
C LYS A 97 -4.25 -18.13 -10.01
N ARG A 98 -4.57 -17.50 -8.87
CA ARG A 98 -4.74 -18.16 -7.58
C ARG A 98 -6.17 -18.04 -7.09
N ALA A 99 -6.74 -19.17 -6.64
CA ALA A 99 -8.09 -19.21 -6.09
C ALA A 99 -8.23 -18.29 -4.87
N TRP A 100 -9.29 -17.50 -4.84
CA TRP A 100 -9.64 -16.68 -3.68
C TRP A 100 -10.11 -17.58 -2.54
N ALA A 101 -9.51 -17.41 -1.36
CA ALA A 101 -9.85 -18.24 -0.22
C ALA A 101 -11.27 -17.89 0.26
N LYS A 102 -12.18 -18.86 0.22
CA LYS A 102 -13.62 -18.67 0.52
C LYS A 102 -13.90 -18.07 1.91
N HIS A 103 -13.01 -18.33 2.88
CA HIS A 103 -13.13 -17.80 4.24
C HIS A 103 -12.83 -16.29 4.34
N LEU A 104 -12.26 -15.68 3.30
CA LEU A 104 -12.00 -14.23 3.24
C LEU A 104 -13.20 -13.44 2.69
N GLY A 105 -14.34 -14.10 2.43
CA GLY A 105 -15.54 -13.48 1.87
C GLY A 105 -15.52 -13.40 0.35
N LYS A 106 -16.27 -12.45 -0.24
CA LYS A 106 -16.25 -12.21 -1.70
C LYS A 106 -14.88 -11.69 -2.14
N ARG A 107 -14.41 -12.12 -3.31
CA ARG A 107 -13.19 -11.54 -3.88
C ARG A 107 -13.48 -10.06 -4.16
N PRO A 108 -12.61 -9.13 -3.75
CA PRO A 108 -12.98 -7.73 -3.85
C PRO A 108 -13.10 -7.19 -5.29
N THR A 109 -12.46 -7.84 -6.28
CA THR A 109 -12.69 -7.57 -7.71
C THR A 109 -14.11 -7.89 -8.16
N ASP A 110 -14.83 -8.73 -7.41
CA ASP A 110 -16.22 -9.08 -7.69
C ASP A 110 -17.19 -8.03 -7.13
N LEU A 111 -16.70 -7.04 -6.38
CA LEU A 111 -17.50 -5.92 -5.85
C LEU A 111 -17.57 -4.73 -6.83
N THR A 112 -16.69 -4.67 -7.83
CA THR A 112 -16.67 -3.62 -8.88
C THR A 112 -17.53 -3.97 -10.11
N GLN A 113 -18.25 -5.09 -10.11
CA GLN A 113 -19.18 -5.49 -11.18
C GLN A 113 -20.67 -5.27 -10.82
N ALA A 114 -20.98 -4.35 -9.89
CA ALA A 114 -22.35 -3.96 -9.56
C ALA A 114 -22.66 -2.54 -10.04
#